data_AF-A0A2T6BFY1-F1
#
_entry.id   AF-A0A2T6BFY1-F1
#
_cell.length_a   1.000
_cell.length_b   1.000
_cell.length_c   1.000
_cell.angle_alpha   90.00
_cell.angle_beta   90.00
_cell.angle_gamma   90.00
#
_symmetry.space_group_name_H-M   'P 1'
#
loop_
_entity.id
_entity.type
_entity.pdbx_description
1 polymer ?
#
loop_
_entity_poly.entity_id
_entity_poly.type
_entity_poly.pdbx_seq_one_letter_code
_entity_poly.pdbx_strand_id
1 'polypeptide(L)'
;MIRRTFLALTAAASLAAPAFADGHSKDIVDTAAAAGSFETLLAAATAAGLVDTLKSEGPFTVFAPTDEAFAALPDGTVESLLLPENKDQLTAILTYHVVAGKVMSTDLTDDMTAATVQGGEITIDLDNGVMVNDATVVSADVEASNGVIHVIDKVIMPTGG
;
A
#
# COMPACT_ATOMS: atom_id res chain seq x y z
N MET A 1 -58.69 20.43 45.75
CA MET A 1 -58.04 19.12 45.53
C MET A 1 -57.16 19.27 44.28
N ILE A 2 -55.83 19.38 44.41
CA ILE A 2 -54.85 18.30 44.12
C ILE A 2 -54.97 17.84 42.65
N ARG A 3 -53.99 17.80 41.73
CA ARG A 3 -52.53 18.03 41.63
C ARG A 3 -52.18 17.84 40.13
N ARG A 4 -51.16 18.56 39.61
CA ARG A 4 -50.09 18.09 38.67
C ARG A 4 -50.53 17.43 37.32
N THR A 5 -49.99 17.71 36.14
CA THR A 5 -48.58 17.66 35.72
C THR A 5 -48.49 18.05 34.23
N PHE A 6 -47.40 18.72 33.84
CA PHE A 6 -46.94 19.01 32.47
C PHE A 6 -46.63 17.74 31.65
N LEU A 7 -46.76 17.79 30.31
CA LEU A 7 -45.81 17.22 29.31
C LEU A 7 -46.32 17.58 27.89
N ALA A 8 -45.84 18.66 27.27
CA ALA A 8 -44.65 18.75 26.41
C ALA A 8 -44.85 18.07 25.03
N LEU A 9 -45.12 18.93 24.04
CA LEU A 9 -45.16 18.68 22.61
C LEU A 9 -43.71 18.52 22.11
N THR A 10 -43.27 17.31 21.76
CA THR A 10 -41.98 17.10 21.10
C THR A 10 -42.21 16.66 19.66
N ALA A 11 -42.09 17.62 18.75
CA ALA A 11 -41.90 17.39 17.33
C ALA A 11 -40.50 16.79 17.11
N ALA A 12 -40.43 15.51 16.76
CA ALA A 12 -39.19 14.88 16.34
C ALA A 12 -38.96 15.17 14.86
N ALA A 13 -38.25 16.27 14.56
CA ALA A 13 -37.63 16.45 13.26
C ALA A 13 -36.38 15.56 13.21
N SER A 14 -36.50 14.39 12.60
CA SER A 14 -35.35 13.54 12.27
C SER A 14 -34.50 14.25 11.21
N LEU A 15 -33.49 14.99 11.65
CA LEU A 15 -32.37 15.39 10.81
C LEU A 15 -31.66 14.11 10.36
N ALA A 16 -31.88 13.70 9.12
CA ALA A 16 -30.98 12.81 8.42
C ALA A 16 -29.66 13.58 8.22
N ALA A 17 -28.72 13.41 9.14
CA ALA A 17 -27.33 13.74 8.85
C ALA A 17 -26.86 12.79 7.73
N PRO A 18 -26.11 13.27 6.72
CA PRO A 18 -25.29 12.36 5.96
C PRO A 18 -24.32 11.77 6.97
N ALA A 19 -24.47 10.49 7.29
CA ALA A 19 -23.37 9.73 7.82
C ALA A 19 -22.33 9.73 6.70
N PHE A 20 -21.45 10.73 6.69
CA PHE A 20 -20.09 10.51 6.27
C PHE A 20 -19.57 9.44 7.23
N ALA A 21 -19.81 8.19 6.87
CA ALA A 21 -18.95 7.12 7.24
C ALA A 21 -17.60 7.50 6.63
N ASP A 22 -16.81 8.30 7.35
CA ASP A 22 -15.37 8.19 7.32
C ASP A 22 -15.07 6.79 7.86
N GLY A 23 -15.29 5.80 7.00
CA GLY A 23 -14.78 4.45 7.18
C GLY A 23 -13.28 4.58 7.06
N HIS A 24 -12.62 4.95 8.15
CA HIS A 24 -11.16 4.94 8.29
C HIS A 24 -10.66 3.49 8.31
N SER A 25 -10.94 2.74 7.26
CA SER A 25 -10.04 1.69 6.84
C SER A 25 -8.92 2.48 6.12
N LYS A 26 -7.73 2.55 6.72
CA LYS A 26 -6.57 3.25 6.10
C LYS A 26 -6.20 2.54 4.81
N ASP A 27 -6.20 3.25 3.69
CA ASP A 27 -5.74 2.70 2.42
C ASP A 27 -4.23 2.40 2.49
N ILE A 28 -3.69 1.71 1.48
CA ILE A 28 -2.24 1.47 1.39
C ILE A 28 -1.45 2.78 1.52
N VAL A 29 -1.94 3.84 0.87
CA VAL A 29 -1.33 5.18 0.89
C VAL A 29 -1.42 5.82 2.27
N ASP A 30 -2.56 5.71 2.96
CA ASP A 30 -2.72 6.27 4.32
C ASP A 30 -1.92 5.48 5.36
N THR A 31 -1.77 4.17 5.15
CA THR A 31 -0.96 3.29 6.02
C THR A 31 0.53 3.61 5.85
N ALA A 32 0.98 3.81 4.61
CA ALA A 32 2.34 4.24 4.31
C ALA A 32 2.62 5.66 4.85
N ALA A 33 1.69 6.60 4.66
CA ALA A 33 1.79 7.95 5.22
C ALA A 33 1.81 7.96 6.75
N ALA A 34 1.02 7.10 7.40
CA ALA A 34 0.98 6.98 8.85
C ALA A 34 2.26 6.37 9.43
N ALA A 35 2.95 5.51 8.68
CA ALA A 35 4.21 4.92 9.10
C ALA A 35 5.39 5.90 8.99
N GLY A 36 5.31 6.93 8.15
CA GLY A 36 6.32 7.99 8.02
C GLY A 36 7.65 7.55 7.40
N SER A 37 7.85 6.25 7.17
CA SER A 37 9.06 5.64 6.59
C SER A 37 8.91 5.29 5.10
N PHE A 38 7.90 5.88 4.43
CA PHE A 38 7.55 5.61 3.03
C PHE A 38 7.30 6.91 2.24
N GLU A 39 7.81 8.06 2.71
CA GLU A 39 7.55 9.35 2.06
C GLU A 39 8.08 9.37 0.62
N THR A 40 9.24 8.75 0.38
CA THR A 40 9.85 8.63 -0.95
C THR A 40 8.95 7.86 -1.92
N LEU A 41 8.34 6.78 -1.44
CA LEU A 41 7.42 5.96 -2.21
C LEU A 41 6.13 6.73 -2.53
N LEU A 42 5.57 7.45 -1.54
CA LEU A 42 4.38 8.28 -1.75
C LEU A 42 4.62 9.38 -2.78
N ALA A 43 5.77 10.05 -2.71
CA ALA A 43 6.18 11.06 -3.67
C ALA A 43 6.31 10.46 -5.08
N ALA A 44 6.95 9.30 -5.20
CA ALA A 44 7.07 8.57 -6.46
C ALA A 44 5.71 8.12 -7.02
N ALA A 45 4.82 7.58 -6.19
CA ALA A 45 3.48 7.16 -6.58
C ALA A 45 2.61 8.33 -7.04
N THR A 46 2.73 9.48 -6.37
CA THR A 46 2.07 10.72 -6.75
C THR A 46 2.62 11.24 -8.07
N ALA A 47 3.95 11.24 -8.25
CA ALA A 47 4.60 11.65 -9.49
C ALA A 47 4.24 10.72 -10.66
N ALA A 48 4.11 9.42 -10.42
CA ALA A 48 3.67 8.43 -11.41
C ALA A 48 2.17 8.56 -11.74
N GLY A 49 1.36 9.06 -10.82
CA GLY A 49 -0.11 9.09 -10.96
C GLY A 49 -0.74 7.74 -10.66
N LEU A 50 -0.08 6.91 -9.86
CA LEU A 50 -0.56 5.58 -9.46
C LEU A 50 -1.33 5.60 -8.14
N VAL A 51 -1.47 6.75 -7.49
CA VAL A 51 -2.23 6.89 -6.25
C VAL A 51 -3.66 6.40 -6.43
N ASP A 52 -4.33 6.74 -7.52
CA ASP A 52 -5.71 6.28 -7.79
C ASP A 52 -5.78 4.76 -8.00
N THR A 53 -4.76 4.16 -8.62
CA THR A 53 -4.64 2.70 -8.77
C THR A 53 -4.38 2.01 -7.43
N LEU A 54 -3.49 2.58 -6.61
CA LEU A 54 -3.17 2.10 -5.26
C LEU A 54 -4.30 2.35 -4.26
N LYS A 55 -5.34 3.11 -4.62
CA LYS A 55 -6.59 3.29 -3.86
C LYS A 55 -7.78 2.56 -4.47
N SER A 56 -7.57 1.83 -5.57
CA SER A 56 -8.65 1.09 -6.22
C SER A 56 -9.13 -0.10 -5.39
N GLU A 57 -10.41 -0.42 -5.53
CA GLU A 57 -11.06 -1.55 -4.84
C GLU A 57 -10.64 -2.88 -5.50
N GLY A 58 -9.70 -3.58 -4.87
CA GLY A 58 -9.29 -4.93 -5.26
C GLY A 58 -8.27 -5.43 -4.26
N PRO A 59 -8.09 -6.76 -4.09
CA PRO A 59 -6.99 -7.23 -3.28
C PRO A 59 -5.68 -6.99 -4.03
N PHE A 60 -4.92 -5.98 -3.60
CA PHE A 60 -3.56 -5.74 -4.07
C PHE A 60 -2.57 -6.16 -3.01
N THR A 61 -1.48 -6.79 -3.44
CA THR A 61 -0.34 -7.04 -2.58
C THR A 61 0.76 -6.07 -2.98
N VAL A 62 1.13 -5.15 -2.08
CA VAL A 62 2.10 -4.09 -2.36
C VAL A 62 3.36 -4.35 -1.56
N PHE A 63 4.47 -4.53 -2.26
CA PHE A 63 5.78 -4.62 -1.65
C PHE A 63 6.33 -3.21 -1.47
N ALA A 64 6.28 -2.70 -0.24
CA ALA A 64 6.68 -1.33 0.07
C ALA A 64 8.10 -1.31 0.68
N PRO A 65 9.13 -0.87 -0.07
CA PRO A 65 10.44 -0.62 0.50
C PRO A 65 10.41 0.56 1.47
N THR A 66 11.09 0.43 2.61
CA THR A 66 11.27 1.53 3.57
C THR A 66 12.23 2.60 3.03
N ASP A 67 12.23 3.79 3.61
CA ASP A 67 13.24 4.80 3.29
C ASP A 67 14.67 4.29 3.56
N GLU A 68 14.86 3.36 4.51
CA GLU A 68 16.14 2.67 4.72
C GLU A 68 16.51 1.77 3.53
N ALA A 69 15.54 1.09 2.91
CA ALA A 69 15.75 0.31 1.70
C ALA A 69 16.16 1.19 0.51
N PHE A 70 15.57 2.39 0.39
CA PHE A 70 16.01 3.39 -0.59
C PHE A 70 17.41 3.91 -0.28
N ALA A 71 17.73 4.17 0.99
CA ALA A 71 19.05 4.60 1.43
C ALA A 71 20.13 3.51 1.29
N ALA A 72 19.74 2.24 1.29
CA ALA A 72 20.63 1.10 1.06
C ALA A 72 21.03 0.94 -0.42
N LEU A 73 20.31 1.58 -1.34
CA LEU A 73 20.72 1.66 -2.74
C LEU A 73 21.96 2.56 -2.89
N PRO A 74 22.82 2.30 -3.88
CA PRO A 74 23.95 3.17 -4.15
C PRO A 74 23.51 4.62 -4.40
N ASP A 75 24.29 5.56 -3.86
CA ASP A 75 24.05 7.00 -3.98
C ASP A 75 23.85 7.39 -5.46
N GLY A 76 22.75 8.08 -5.74
CA GLY A 76 22.37 8.53 -7.08
C GLY A 76 21.32 7.67 -7.80
N THR A 77 21.05 6.43 -7.36
CA THR A 77 19.95 5.63 -7.93
C THR A 77 18.60 6.22 -7.55
N VAL A 78 18.38 6.58 -6.28
CA VAL A 78 17.11 7.17 -5.82
C VAL A 78 16.87 8.53 -6.46
N GLU A 79 17.90 9.38 -6.54
CA GLU A 79 17.79 10.68 -7.21
C GLU A 79 17.44 10.49 -8.69
N SER A 80 18.11 9.56 -9.38
CA SER A 80 17.79 9.23 -10.76
C SER A 80 16.35 8.75 -10.89
N LEU A 81 15.89 7.86 -10.02
CA LEU A 81 14.52 7.38 -10.02
C LEU A 81 13.52 8.51 -9.77
N LEU A 82 13.82 9.45 -8.87
CA LEU A 82 12.97 10.61 -8.58
C LEU A 82 12.98 11.68 -9.68
N LEU A 83 13.85 11.57 -10.69
CA LEU A 83 13.85 12.51 -11.81
C LEU A 83 12.56 12.37 -12.62
N PRO A 84 11.97 13.49 -13.06
CA PRO A 84 10.78 13.47 -13.91
C PRO A 84 11.03 12.78 -15.26
N GLU A 85 12.28 12.74 -15.73
CA GLU A 85 12.68 11.99 -16.93
C GLU A 85 12.56 10.47 -16.76
N ASN A 86 12.61 9.96 -15.53
CA ASN A 86 12.48 8.54 -15.21
C ASN A 86 11.09 8.19 -14.66
N LYS A 87 10.10 9.06 -14.84
CA LYS A 87 8.71 8.82 -14.42
C LYS A 87 8.12 7.53 -15.02
N ASP A 88 8.48 7.19 -16.26
CA ASP A 88 8.07 5.92 -16.88
C ASP A 88 8.71 4.71 -16.17
N GLN A 89 10.00 4.81 -15.81
CA GLN A 89 10.68 3.79 -15.01
C GLN A 89 10.09 3.67 -13.61
N LEU A 90 9.79 4.78 -12.94
CA LEU A 90 9.09 4.78 -11.65
C LEU A 90 7.74 4.08 -11.75
N THR A 91 6.98 4.36 -12.81
CA THR A 91 5.67 3.72 -13.03
C THR A 91 5.84 2.22 -13.22
N ALA A 92 6.85 1.79 -14.00
CA ALA A 92 7.19 0.38 -14.16
C ALA A 92 7.62 -0.27 -12.83
N ILE A 93 8.45 0.41 -12.03
CA ILE A 93 8.90 -0.08 -10.72
C ILE A 93 7.73 -0.21 -9.76
N LEU A 94 6.87 0.80 -9.67
CA LEU A 94 5.70 0.78 -8.78
C LEU A 94 4.72 -0.31 -9.20
N THR A 95 4.44 -0.47 -10.50
CA THR A 95 3.59 -1.56 -10.99
C THR A 95 4.23 -2.94 -10.83
N TYR A 96 5.55 -3.02 -10.73
CA TYR A 96 6.29 -4.25 -10.42
C TYR A 96 6.23 -4.61 -8.93
N HIS A 97 6.20 -3.61 -8.04
CA HIS A 97 5.97 -3.82 -6.60
C HIS A 97 4.50 -4.10 -6.27
N VAL A 98 3.58 -3.93 -7.22
CA VAL A 98 2.16 -4.22 -7.04
C VAL A 98 1.85 -5.56 -7.70
N VAL A 99 1.36 -6.50 -6.91
CA VAL A 99 0.81 -7.77 -7.39
C VAL A 99 -0.70 -7.71 -7.37
N ALA A 100 -1.32 -8.06 -8.49
CA ALA A 100 -2.77 -8.21 -8.59
C ALA A 100 -3.15 -9.53 -7.93
N GLY A 101 -3.76 -9.46 -6.76
CA GLY A 101 -4.12 -10.63 -5.96
C GLY A 101 -3.76 -10.45 -4.49
N LYS A 102 -4.43 -11.23 -3.64
CA LYS A 102 -4.10 -11.32 -2.22
C LYS A 102 -3.09 -12.46 -2.05
N VAL A 103 -1.84 -12.11 -1.78
CA VAL A 103 -0.79 -13.07 -1.48
C VAL A 103 -0.37 -12.83 -0.03
N MET A 104 -0.96 -13.63 0.86
CA MET A 104 -0.64 -13.61 2.29
C MET A 104 0.55 -14.52 2.54
N SER A 105 1.33 -14.24 3.59
CA SER A 105 2.49 -15.08 3.91
C SER A 105 2.13 -16.53 4.23
N THR A 106 0.89 -16.79 4.62
CA THR A 106 0.35 -18.13 4.85
C THR A 106 0.09 -18.93 3.58
N ASP A 107 -0.09 -18.26 2.44
CA ASP A 107 -0.33 -18.88 1.14
C ASP A 107 0.96 -18.97 0.31
N LEU A 108 2.09 -18.46 0.84
CA LEU A 108 3.38 -18.53 0.18
C LEU A 108 3.93 -19.95 0.25
N THR A 109 4.38 -20.43 -0.91
CA THR A 109 5.20 -21.62 -1.03
C THR A 109 6.58 -21.24 -1.53
N ASP A 110 7.55 -22.09 -1.24
CA ASP A 110 8.91 -21.90 -1.72
C ASP A 110 8.96 -21.99 -3.25
N ASP A 111 9.82 -21.19 -3.89
CA ASP A 111 9.89 -20.99 -5.35
C ASP A 111 8.56 -20.56 -6.00
N MET A 112 7.63 -19.94 -5.26
CA MET A 112 6.37 -19.46 -5.83
C MET A 112 6.60 -18.22 -6.68
N THR A 113 6.05 -18.20 -7.90
CA THR A 113 6.02 -16.98 -8.72
C THR A 113 4.68 -16.25 -8.58
N ALA A 114 4.73 -14.94 -8.38
CA ALA A 114 3.55 -14.08 -8.38
C ALA A 114 3.63 -13.07 -9.54
N ALA A 115 2.53 -12.96 -10.28
CA ALA A 115 2.44 -12.04 -11.41
C ALA A 115 2.18 -10.59 -10.93
N THR A 116 3.05 -9.67 -11.31
CA THR A 116 2.93 -8.25 -11.00
C THR A 116 2.00 -7.55 -11.99
N VAL A 117 1.50 -6.36 -11.62
CA VAL A 117 0.66 -5.52 -12.51
C VAL A 117 1.45 -5.05 -13.73
N GLN A 118 2.78 -4.94 -13.62
CA GLN A 118 3.66 -4.59 -14.72
C GLN A 118 3.73 -5.69 -15.81
N GLY A 119 3.38 -6.93 -15.46
CA GLY A 119 3.46 -8.10 -16.35
C GLY A 119 4.71 -8.95 -16.15
N GLY A 120 5.64 -8.53 -15.30
CA GLY A 120 6.74 -9.35 -14.83
C GLY A 120 6.34 -10.25 -13.66
N GLU A 121 7.14 -11.28 -13.39
CA GLU A 121 6.94 -12.21 -12.27
C GLU A 121 7.94 -11.88 -11.16
N ILE A 122 7.50 -11.95 -9.91
CA ILE A 122 8.37 -11.96 -8.74
C ILE A 122 8.44 -13.39 -8.21
N THR A 123 9.63 -13.84 -7.85
CA THR A 123 9.83 -15.14 -7.19
C THR A 123 9.84 -14.91 -5.70
N ILE A 124 9.14 -15.76 -4.97
CA ILE A 124 9.12 -15.78 -3.52
C ILE A 124 9.93 -16.99 -3.07
N ASP A 125 10.96 -16.72 -2.28
CA ASP A 125 11.87 -17.70 -1.70
C ASP A 125 11.59 -17.73 -0.18
N LEU A 126 11.42 -18.93 0.37
CA LEU A 126 11.16 -19.15 1.79
C LEU A 126 12.33 -19.87 2.50
N ASP A 127 13.42 -20.20 1.79
CA ASP A 127 14.55 -20.98 2.31
C ASP A 127 15.27 -20.27 3.46
N ASN A 128 15.41 -18.94 3.40
CA ASN A 128 16.09 -18.12 4.42
C ASN A 128 15.15 -17.14 5.18
N GLY A 129 13.84 -17.26 4.97
CA GLY A 129 12.82 -16.30 5.42
C GLY A 129 11.96 -15.87 4.23
N VAL A 130 10.97 -14.99 4.44
CA VAL A 130 10.13 -14.50 3.33
C VAL A 130 10.96 -13.53 2.50
N MET A 131 11.51 -13.99 1.37
CA MET A 131 12.26 -13.19 0.42
C MET A 131 11.47 -13.06 -0.88
N VAL A 132 11.52 -11.88 -1.48
CA VAL A 132 10.88 -11.56 -2.76
C VAL A 132 11.99 -11.16 -3.72
N ASN A 133 12.31 -12.06 -4.62
CA ASN A 133 13.43 -11.96 -5.55
C ASN A 133 14.75 -11.82 -4.78
N ASP A 134 15.31 -10.61 -4.70
CA ASP A 134 16.53 -10.30 -3.95
C ASP A 134 16.29 -9.49 -2.66
N ALA A 135 15.03 -9.21 -2.32
CA ALA A 135 14.62 -8.37 -1.19
C ALA A 135 14.05 -9.20 -0.04
N THR A 136 14.43 -8.90 1.19
CA THR A 136 13.91 -9.58 2.37
C THR A 136 12.68 -8.86 2.88
N VAL A 137 11.60 -9.59 3.14
CA VAL A 137 10.42 -9.03 3.79
C VAL A 137 10.71 -8.89 5.29
N VAL A 138 10.82 -7.64 5.74
CA VAL A 138 11.03 -7.28 7.15
C VAL A 138 9.73 -7.40 7.95
N SER A 139 8.62 -6.98 7.34
CA SER A 139 7.29 -7.08 7.95
C SER A 139 6.27 -7.47 6.91
N ALA A 140 5.73 -8.67 7.03
CA ALA A 140 4.71 -9.18 6.14
C ALA A 140 3.29 -9.01 6.72
N ASP A 141 2.27 -9.24 5.89
CA ASP A 141 0.86 -9.29 6.30
C ASP A 141 0.32 -7.99 6.95
N VAL A 142 0.79 -6.82 6.51
CA VAL A 142 0.23 -5.56 6.97
C VAL A 142 -1.10 -5.33 6.26
N GLU A 143 -2.20 -5.58 6.97
CA GLU A 143 -3.55 -5.44 6.43
C GLU A 143 -3.86 -3.97 6.11
N ALA A 144 -4.17 -3.71 4.84
CA ALA A 144 -4.69 -2.45 4.35
C ALA A 144 -6.11 -2.66 3.81
N SER A 145 -6.86 -1.57 3.71
CA SER A 145 -8.28 -1.61 3.31
C SER A 145 -8.51 -2.21 1.92
N ASN A 146 -7.54 -2.00 1.05
CA ASN A 146 -7.54 -2.41 -0.35
C ASN A 146 -6.43 -3.44 -0.63
N GLY A 147 -5.95 -4.18 0.38
CA GLY A 147 -4.87 -5.13 0.14
C GLY A 147 -4.03 -5.54 1.33
N VAL A 148 -2.82 -6.00 1.01
CA VAL A 148 -1.78 -6.38 1.97
C VAL A 148 -0.51 -5.63 1.60
N ILE A 149 0.15 -5.04 2.58
CA ILE A 149 1.48 -4.44 2.42
C ILE A 149 2.52 -5.42 2.98
N HIS A 150 3.56 -5.67 2.19
CA HIS A 150 4.75 -6.36 2.64
C HIS A 150 5.90 -5.37 2.65
N VAL A 151 6.42 -5.09 3.84
CA VAL A 151 7.55 -4.19 4.04
C VAL A 151 8.83 -4.93 3.70
N ILE A 152 9.60 -4.41 2.75
CA ILE A 152 10.86 -5.00 2.31
C ILE A 152 12.05 -4.10 2.68
N ASP A 153 13.21 -4.71 2.92
CA ASP A 153 14.47 -4.01 3.23
C ASP A 153 15.22 -3.54 1.99
N LYS A 154 14.77 -3.90 0.79
CA LYS A 154 15.45 -3.60 -0.47
C LYS A 154 14.46 -3.31 -1.59
N VAL A 155 14.76 -2.32 -2.41
CA VAL A 155 13.93 -1.97 -3.58
C VAL A 155 14.11 -3.00 -4.68
N ILE A 156 13.01 -3.53 -5.21
CA ILE A 156 13.03 -4.50 -6.31
C ILE A 156 12.97 -3.74 -7.64
N MET A 157 14.07 -3.73 -8.39
CA MET A 157 14.10 -3.10 -9.70
C MET A 157 13.77 -4.16 -10.77
N PRO A 158 12.79 -3.93 -11.66
CA PRO A 158 12.56 -4.81 -12.78
C PRO A 158 13.83 -4.78 -13.65
N THR A 159 14.44 -5.95 -13.87
CA THR A 159 15.60 -6.10 -14.76
C THR A 159 15.14 -5.98 -16.21
N GLY A 160 14.82 -4.75 -16.63
CA GLY A 160 14.52 -4.38 -18.00
C GLY A 160 15.33 -3.14 -18.33
N GLY A 161 16.54 -3.36 -18.87
CA GLY A 161 17.43 -2.31 -19.35
C GLY A 161 16.94 -1.62 -20.62
#